data_AF-A0A537GNT5-F1
#
_entry.id   AF-A0A537GNT5-F1
#
_cell.length_a   1.000
_cell.length_b   1.000
_cell.length_c   1.000
_cell.angle_alpha   90.00
_cell.angle_beta   90.00
_cell.angle_gamma   90.00
#
_symmetry.space_group_name_H-M   'P 1'
#
loop_
_entity.id
_entity.type
_entity.pdbx_description
1 polymer ?
#
loop_
_entity_poly.entity_id
_entity_poly.type
_entity_poly.pdbx_seq_one_letter_code
_entity_poly.pdbx_strand_id
1 'polypeptide(L)'
;MASDLSILGRVLNVPQVKFADRHVASVQKRVTTVRDELGKDVTTRNVRDGMVRGIESSYNVRLEEGTLTKTELSTANELYDTKYSKSAWNLEK
;
A
#
# COMPACT_ATOMS: atom_id res chain seq x y z
N MET A 1 -3.50 11.68 6.38
CA MET A 1 -2.72 11.24 7.55
C MET A 1 -1.47 10.55 7.03
N ALA A 2 -0.28 10.90 7.51
CA ALA A 2 0.96 10.26 7.08
C ALA A 2 1.18 8.94 7.83
N SER A 3 1.98 8.03 7.26
CA SER A 3 2.31 6.75 7.89
C SER A 3 3.17 6.95 9.15
N ASP A 4 2.90 6.18 10.20
CA ASP A 4 3.72 6.16 11.42
C ASP A 4 4.90 5.18 11.24
N LEU A 5 6.09 5.73 11.03
CA LEU A 5 7.31 4.96 10.84
C LEU A 5 7.77 4.22 12.11
N SER A 6 7.36 4.69 13.29
CA SER A 6 7.69 4.02 14.57
C SER A 6 6.95 2.70 14.70
N ILE A 7 5.66 2.69 14.34
CA ILE A 7 4.84 1.46 14.31
C ILE A 7 5.38 0.51 13.24
N LEU A 8 5.67 1.02 12.04
CA LEU A 8 6.21 0.23 10.93
C LEU A 8 7.52 -0.48 11.33
N GLY A 9 8.47 0.26 11.91
CA GLY A 9 9.73 -0.30 12.38
C GLY A 9 9.55 -1.37 13.45
N ARG A 10 8.60 -1.18 14.38
CA ARG A 10 8.31 -2.15 15.44
C ARG A 10 7.69 -3.44 14.92
N VAL A 11 6.71 -3.35 14.02
CA VAL A 11 5.96 -4.51 13.50
C VAL A 11 6.80 -5.33 12.52
N LEU A 12 7.65 -4.68 11.71
CA LEU A 12 8.52 -5.36 10.75
C LEU A 12 9.80 -5.94 11.37
N ASN A 13 10.11 -5.62 12.62
CA ASN A 13 11.26 -6.18 13.33
C ASN A 13 10.97 -7.62 13.80
N VAL A 14 10.91 -8.54 12.85
CA VAL A 14 10.76 -9.98 13.10
C VAL A 14 12.12 -10.54 13.57
N PRO A 15 12.18 -11.51 14.51
CA PRO A 15 13.42 -12.18 14.87
C PRO A 15 14.07 -12.88 13.66
N GLN A 16 15.41 -12.84 13.56
CA GLN A 16 16.18 -13.40 12.44
C GLN A 16 15.84 -14.86 12.09
N VAL A 17 15.37 -15.64 13.07
CA VAL A 17 14.99 -17.05 12.92
C VAL A 17 13.86 -17.26 11.88
N LYS A 18 12.99 -16.27 11.64
CA LYS A 18 11.92 -16.38 10.64
C LYS A 18 12.34 -16.01 9.20
N PHE A 19 13.56 -15.50 9.01
CA PHE A 19 14.08 -15.10 7.70
C PHE A 19 14.81 -16.23 6.96
N ALA A 20 15.18 -17.32 7.63
CA ALA A 20 15.85 -18.45 6.98
C ALA A 20 14.96 -19.12 5.90
N ASP A 21 13.63 -19.07 6.05
CA ASP A 21 12.67 -19.70 5.13
C ASP A 21 12.11 -18.78 4.05
N ARG A 22 12.30 -17.45 4.16
CA ARG A 22 11.82 -16.50 3.16
C ARG A 22 13.02 -15.71 2.65
N HIS A 23 13.38 -15.90 1.38
CA HIS A 23 14.40 -15.15 0.61
C HIS A 23 14.04 -13.64 0.51
N VAL A 24 13.81 -12.98 1.64
CA VAL A 24 13.51 -11.55 1.73
C VAL A 24 14.58 -11.00 2.67
N ALA A 25 15.70 -10.58 2.06
CA ALA A 25 16.73 -9.83 2.77
C ALA A 25 16.06 -8.66 3.50
N SER A 26 16.40 -8.48 4.78
CA SER A 26 15.70 -7.59 5.69
C SER A 26 15.45 -6.21 5.08
N VAL A 27 14.18 -5.77 5.10
CA VAL A 27 13.74 -4.47 4.61
C VAL A 27 14.05 -3.39 5.66
N GLN A 28 15.27 -3.33 6.16
CA GLN A 28 15.75 -2.19 6.93
C GLN A 28 16.43 -1.16 6.01
N LYS A 29 15.81 -0.88 4.85
CA LYS A 29 16.16 0.32 4.09
C LYS A 29 15.63 1.53 4.85
N ARG A 30 16.38 2.63 4.87
CA ARG A 30 15.93 3.91 5.45
C ARG A 30 14.71 4.37 4.65
N VAL A 31 13.54 4.29 5.26
CA VAL A 31 12.28 4.80 4.72
C VAL A 31 12.05 6.22 5.23
N THR A 32 11.36 7.04 4.43
CA THR A 32 10.99 8.43 4.73
C THR A 32 9.51 8.65 4.35
N THR A 33 8.90 9.75 4.77
CA THR A 33 7.53 10.11 4.38
C THR A 33 7.52 11.25 3.37
N VAL A 34 6.52 11.28 2.50
CA VAL A 34 6.35 12.39 1.53
C VAL A 34 6.22 13.75 2.22
N ARG A 35 5.68 13.77 3.45
CA ARG A 35 5.60 14.99 4.28
C ARG A 35 6.99 15.49 4.64
N ASP A 36 7.86 14.60 5.13
CA ASP A 36 9.21 14.95 5.58
C ASP A 36 10.05 15.44 4.40
N GLU A 37 9.97 14.75 3.25
CA GLU A 37 10.69 15.14 2.04
C GLU A 37 10.20 16.47 1.44
N LEU A 38 8.93 16.80 1.59
CA LEU A 38 8.37 18.08 1.11
C LEU A 38 8.57 19.24 2.09
N GLY A 39 8.95 18.97 3.34
CA GLY A 39 9.11 19.99 4.39
C GLY A 39 7.83 20.77 4.73
N LYS A 40 6.65 20.27 4.33
CA LYS A 40 5.35 20.89 4.57
C LYS A 40 4.28 19.85 4.82
N ASP A 41 3.19 20.25 5.48
CA ASP A 41 2.07 19.33 5.63
C ASP A 41 1.43 19.03 4.27
N VAL A 42 1.17 17.76 4.04
CA VAL A 42 0.61 17.24 2.80
C VAL A 42 -0.43 16.20 3.15
N THR A 43 -1.62 16.35 2.58
CA THR A 43 -2.68 15.37 2.77
C THR A 43 -2.57 14.24 1.75
N THR A 44 -3.14 13.08 2.07
CA THR A 44 -3.24 11.95 1.12
C THR A 44 -3.97 12.36 -0.16
N ARG A 45 -4.93 13.29 -0.06
CA ARG A 45 -5.61 13.88 -1.22
C ARG A 45 -4.64 14.66 -2.10
N ASN A 46 -3.78 15.49 -1.53
CA ASN A 46 -2.80 16.24 -2.33
C ASN A 46 -1.84 15.30 -3.08
N VAL A 47 -1.45 14.19 -2.46
CA VAL A 47 -0.62 13.17 -3.12
C VAL A 47 -1.41 12.47 -4.23
N ARG A 48 -2.66 12.05 -3.97
CA ARG A 48 -3.57 11.48 -4.99
C ARG A 48 -3.73 12.41 -6.19
N ASP A 49 -4.04 13.68 -5.94
CA ASP A 49 -4.24 14.69 -7.00
C ASP A 49 -2.92 14.99 -7.76
N GLY A 50 -1.78 14.87 -7.09
CA GLY A 50 -0.47 14.91 -7.74
C GLY A 50 -0.24 13.73 -8.68
N MET A 51 -0.59 12.52 -8.26
CA MET A 51 -0.50 11.31 -9.08
C MET A 51 -1.44 11.36 -10.28
N VAL A 52 -2.69 11.78 -10.08
CA VAL A 52 -3.68 11.97 -11.16
C VAL A 52 -3.10 12.89 -12.24
N ARG A 53 -2.66 14.10 -11.85
CA ARG A 53 -2.06 15.06 -12.78
C ARG A 53 -0.82 14.50 -13.48
N GLY A 54 0.02 13.77 -12.76
CA GLY A 54 1.21 13.12 -13.32
C GLY A 54 0.86 12.12 -14.41
N ILE A 55 -0.13 11.26 -14.18
CA ILE A 55 -0.61 10.28 -15.15
C ILE A 55 -1.24 10.98 -16.36
N GLU A 56 -2.17 11.90 -16.13
CA GLU A 56 -2.84 12.64 -17.20
C GLU A 56 -1.85 13.36 -18.12
N SER A 57 -0.85 14.03 -17.53
CA SER A 57 0.18 14.74 -18.29
C SER A 57 1.13 13.80 -19.02
N SER A 58 1.49 12.66 -18.41
CA SER A 58 2.43 11.70 -18.99
C SER A 58 1.84 10.92 -20.16
N TYR A 59 0.54 10.60 -20.09
CA TYR A 59 -0.15 9.79 -21.10
C TYR A 59 -1.07 10.61 -22.01
N ASN A 60 -1.17 11.93 -21.79
CA ASN A 60 -2.08 12.83 -22.50
C ASN A 60 -3.54 12.32 -22.50
N VAL A 61 -4.00 11.89 -21.33
CA VAL A 61 -5.37 11.40 -21.08
C VAL A 61 -6.05 12.24 -20.01
N ARG A 62 -7.37 12.08 -19.87
CA ARG A 62 -8.13 12.58 -18.71
C ARG A 62 -8.67 11.40 -17.92
N LEU A 63 -8.45 11.43 -16.62
CA LEU A 63 -9.00 10.42 -15.72
C LEU A 63 -10.40 10.87 -15.28
N GLU A 64 -11.36 9.96 -15.37
CA GLU A 64 -12.72 10.19 -14.90
C GLU A 64 -12.95 9.47 -13.57
N GLU A 65 -13.66 10.12 -12.65
CA GLU A 65 -14.05 9.47 -11.40
C GLU A 65 -15.10 8.38 -11.69
N GLY A 66 -14.76 7.15 -11.34
CA GLY A 66 -15.63 5.99 -11.47
C GLY A 66 -15.88 5.32 -10.11
N THR A 67 -17.00 4.62 -10.01
CA THR A 67 -17.30 3.71 -8.91
C THR A 67 -17.20 2.27 -9.39
N LEU A 68 -16.95 1.34 -8.45
CA LEU A 68 -16.93 -0.08 -8.79
C LEU A 68 -18.29 -0.53 -9.32
N THR A 69 -18.27 -1.24 -10.44
CA THR A 69 -19.45 -1.92 -10.98
C THR A 69 -19.92 -3.03 -10.05
N LYS A 70 -21.17 -3.45 -10.21
CA LYS A 70 -21.75 -4.57 -9.43
C LYS A 70 -20.92 -5.85 -9.57
N THR A 71 -20.42 -6.12 -10.77
CA THR A 71 -19.56 -7.27 -11.08
C THR A 71 -18.22 -7.17 -10.38
N GLU A 72 -17.55 -6.02 -10.42
CA GLU A 72 -16.27 -5.83 -9.73
C GLU A 72 -16.42 -5.94 -8.21
N LEU A 73 -17.50 -5.38 -7.66
CA LEU A 73 -17.81 -5.49 -6.24
C LEU A 73 -18.09 -6.95 -5.84
N SER A 74 -18.84 -7.70 -6.66
CA SER A 74 -19.07 -9.13 -6.46
C SER A 74 -17.76 -9.91 -6.42
N THR A 75 -16.88 -9.68 -7.39
CA THR A 75 -15.56 -10.33 -7.46
C THR A 75 -14.68 -9.95 -6.27
N ALA A 76 -14.70 -8.67 -5.86
CA ALA A 76 -13.95 -8.23 -4.69
C ALA A 76 -14.43 -8.91 -3.40
N ASN A 77 -15.75 -9.07 -3.23
CA ASN A 77 -16.34 -9.78 -2.09
C ASN A 77 -15.99 -11.27 -2.13
N GLU A 78 -16.07 -11.93 -3.29
CA GLU A 78 -15.67 -13.33 -3.42
C GLU A 78 -14.20 -13.52 -3.04
N LEU A 79 -13.30 -12.65 -3.51
CA LEU A 79 -11.89 -12.69 -3.15
C LEU A 79 -11.65 -12.43 -1.66
N TYR A 80 -12.42 -11.53 -1.06
CA TYR A 80 -12.38 -11.30 0.38
C TYR A 80 -12.78 -12.56 1.13
N ASP A 81 -13.92 -13.16 0.79
CA ASP A 81 -14.50 -14.29 1.50
C ASP A 81 -13.68 -15.56 1.33
N THR A 82 -13.13 -15.81 0.13
CA THR A 82 -12.44 -17.07 -0.19
C THR A 82 -10.95 -17.02 0.08
N LYS A 83 -10.35 -15.82 0.10
CA LYS A 83 -8.89 -15.68 0.09
C LYS A 83 -8.40 -14.67 1.13
N TYR A 84 -8.63 -13.38 0.93
CA TYR A 84 -7.94 -12.34 1.71
C TYR A 84 -8.34 -12.30 3.19
N SER A 85 -9.52 -12.80 3.55
CA SER A 85 -9.94 -12.97 4.96
C SER A 85 -9.44 -14.27 5.60
N LYS A 86 -8.96 -15.24 4.82
CA LYS A 86 -8.61 -16.57 5.35
C LYS A 86 -7.24 -16.54 6.03
N SER A 87 -7.18 -17.10 7.25
CA SER A 87 -5.90 -17.30 7.95
C SER A 87 -4.96 -18.20 7.15
N ALA A 88 -5.50 -19.17 6.43
CA ALA A 88 -4.75 -19.99 5.47
C ALA A 88 -3.95 -19.14 4.48
N TRP A 89 -4.60 -18.17 3.83
CA TRP A 89 -3.93 -17.27 2.90
C TRP A 89 -2.92 -16.33 3.57
N ASN A 90 -3.27 -15.79 4.75
CA ASN A 90 -2.45 -14.75 5.40
C ASN A 90 -1.27 -15.31 6.21
N LEU A 91 -1.34 -16.56 6.70
CA LEU A 91 -0.42 -17.11 7.70
C LEU A 91 0.24 -18.43 7.29
N GLU A 92 -0.35 -19.20 6.37
CA GLU A 92 0.31 -20.44 5.90
C GLU A 92 1.46 -20.10 4.93
N LYS A 93 2.46 -20.98 4.89
CA LYS A 93 3.70 -20.83 4.13
C LYS A 93 3.58 -21.43 2.74
#